data_AF-A0A7V5CB69-F1
#
_entry.id   AF-A0A7V5CB69-F1
#
_cell.length_a   1.000
_cell.length_b   1.000
_cell.length_c   1.000
_cell.angle_alpha   90.00
_cell.angle_beta   90.00
_cell.angle_gamma   90.00
#
_symmetry.space_group_name_H-M   'P 1'
#
loop_
_entity.id
_entity.type
_entity.pdbx_description
1 polymer ?
#
loop_
_entity_poly.entity_id
_entity_poly.type
_entity_poly.pdbx_seq_one_letter_code
_entity_poly.pdbx_strand_id
1 'polypeptide(L)' 'MSYDDNMEAGKKVILEEAKALETLADTLPDSFTDVVNLVVKSKGRVIVSGVGKSGHIGRKIAATLASTGTPSFFVHS' A
#
# COMPACT_ATOMS: atom_id res chain seq x y z
N MET A 1 12.51 -16.50 -26.23
CA MET A 1 12.30 -16.53 -24.77
C MET A 1 11.87 -17.94 -24.43
N SER A 2 12.76 -18.71 -23.80
CA SER A 2 12.46 -20.05 -23.31
C SER A 2 11.48 -19.95 -22.13
N TYR A 3 10.67 -20.99 -21.90
CA TYR A 3 9.78 -21.07 -20.74
C TYR A 3 10.58 -20.97 -19.42
N ASP A 4 11.80 -21.52 -19.41
CA ASP A 4 12.72 -21.44 -18.26
C ASP A 4 13.13 -19.99 -17.93
N ASP A 5 13.31 -19.15 -18.97
CA ASP A 5 13.65 -17.73 -18.80
C ASP A 5 12.51 -16.96 -18.09
N ASN A 6 11.25 -17.31 -18.37
CA ASN A 6 10.09 -16.67 -17.75
C ASN A 6 9.92 -17.09 -16.27
N MET A 7 10.22 -18.34 -15.94
CA MET A 7 10.18 -18.85 -14.56
C MET A 7 11.26 -18.19 -13.70
N GLU A 8 12.47 -18.05 -14.24
CA GLU A 8 13.55 -17.32 -13.56
C GLU A 8 13.19 -15.84 -13.36
N ALA A 9 12.66 -15.18 -14.39
CA ALA A 9 12.22 -13.79 -14.30
C ALA A 9 11.10 -13.59 -13.27
N GLY A 10 10.08 -14.46 -13.26
CA GLY A 10 9.00 -14.40 -12.28
C GLY A 10 9.49 -14.59 -10.85
N LYS A 11 10.36 -15.58 -10.63
CA LYS A 11 10.99 -15.80 -9.32
C LYS A 11 11.81 -14.59 -8.87
N LYS A 12 12.57 -13.98 -9.78
CA LYS A 12 13.37 -12.80 -9.49
C LYS A 12 12.50 -11.63 -9.02
N VAL A 13 11.42 -11.30 -9.74
CA VAL A 13 10.51 -10.20 -9.38
C VAL A 13 9.90 -10.41 -7.98
N ILE A 14 9.39 -11.62 -7.71
CA ILE A 14 8.77 -11.93 -6.40
C ILE A 14 9.79 -11.77 -5.27
N LEU A 15 11.03 -12.24 -5.46
CA LEU A 15 12.08 -12.12 -4.44
C LEU A 15 12.53 -10.67 -4.23
N GLU A 16 12.57 -9.86 -5.30
CA GLU A 16 12.85 -8.43 -5.19
C GLU A 16 11.76 -7.68 -4.41
N GLU A 17 10.49 -7.99 -4.65
CA GLU A 17 9.37 -7.43 -3.88
C GLU A 17 9.41 -7.86 -2.41
N ALA A 18 9.71 -9.13 -2.11
CA ALA A 18 9.86 -9.61 -0.74
C ALA A 18 10.98 -8.85 0.01
N LYS A 19 12.13 -8.65 -0.62
CA LYS A 19 13.25 -7.89 -0.05
C LYS A 19 12.88 -6.41 0.18
N ALA A 20 12.06 -5.83 -0.69
CA ALA A 20 11.56 -4.46 -0.49
C ALA A 20 10.65 -4.37 0.75
N LEU A 21 9.84 -5.41 1.03
CA LEU A 21 9.03 -5.47 2.24
C LEU A 21 9.87 -5.61 3.52
N GLU A 22 10.92 -6.44 3.48
CA GLU A 22 11.89 -6.55 4.59
C GLU A 22 12.54 -5.19 4.89
N THR A 23 13.03 -4.51 3.84
CA THR A 23 13.62 -3.18 3.97
C THR A 23 12.63 -2.19 4.59
N LEU A 24 11.38 -2.19 4.14
CA LEU A 24 10.34 -1.31 4.68
C LEU A 24 10.06 -1.57 6.17
N ALA A 25 10.09 -2.84 6.61
CA ALA A 25 9.93 -3.19 8.02
C ALA A 25 11.06 -2.63 8.88
N ASP A 26 12.30 -2.69 8.38
CA ASP A 26 13.48 -2.18 9.09
C ASP A 26 13.57 -0.64 9.08
N THR A 27 12.91 0.03 8.13
CA THR A 27 12.96 1.49 7.97
C THR A 27 11.63 2.19 8.25
N LEU A 28 10.77 1.60 9.10
CA LEU A 28 9.53 2.27 9.50
C LEU A 28 9.86 3.62 10.17
N PRO A 29 9.24 4.73 9.73
CA PRO A 29 9.53 6.04 10.30
C PRO A 29 8.97 6.16 11.71
N ASP A 30 9.63 6.95 12.57
CA ASP A 30 9.18 7.23 13.95
C ASP A 30 7.74 7.78 13.99
N SER A 31 7.31 8.47 12.93
CA SER A 31 5.95 9.01 12.78
C SER A 31 4.87 7.96 12.51
N PHE A 32 5.22 6.68 12.34
CA PHE A 32 4.26 5.64 11.97
C PHE A 32 3.11 5.54 12.98
N THR A 33 3.43 5.48 14.27
CA THR A 33 2.44 5.40 15.36
C THR A 33 1.56 6.66 15.40
N ASP A 34 2.13 7.83 15.14
CA ASP A 34 1.37 9.09 15.12
C ASP A 34 0.36 9.13 13.98
N VAL A 35 0.75 8.66 12.79
CA VAL A 35 -0.14 8.57 11.63
C VAL A 35 -1.28 7.59 11.89
N VAL A 36 -0.98 6.40 12.45
CA VAL A 36 -2.01 5.42 12.82
C VAL A 36 -3.01 6.02 13.81
N ASN A 37 -2.51 6.69 14.85
CA ASN A 37 -3.36 7.36 15.83
C ASN A 37 -4.22 8.46 15.23
N LEU A 38 -3.69 9.24 14.30
CA LEU A 38 -4.42 10.30 13.60
C LEU A 38 -5.56 9.71 12.76
N VAL A 39 -5.31 8.62 12.05
CA VAL A 39 -6.32 7.91 11.24
C VAL A 39 -7.42 7.34 12.13
N VAL A 40 -7.07 6.60 13.19
CA VAL A 40 -8.04 5.95 14.09
C VAL A 40 -8.90 6.96 14.86
N LYS A 41 -8.32 8.11 15.24
CA LYS A 41 -9.04 9.18 15.97
C LYS A 41 -9.79 10.14 15.04
N SER A 42 -9.74 9.94 13.72
CA SER A 42 -10.43 10.81 12.77
C SER A 42 -11.94 10.74 12.99
N LYS A 43 -12.57 11.88 13.24
CA LYS A 43 -14.03 12.00 13.36
C LYS A 43 -14.74 12.15 12.00
N GLY A 44 -13.96 12.34 10.94
CA GLY A 44 -14.43 12.56 9.58
C GLY A 44 -14.25 11.32 8.72
N ARG A 45 -13.77 11.54 7.50
CA ARG A 45 -13.44 10.48 6.55
C ARG A 45 -11.99 10.61 6.13
N VAL A 46 -11.31 9.49 5.96
CA VAL A 46 -9.95 9.45 5.40
C VAL A 46 -10.06 9.52 3.89
N ILE A 47 -9.57 10.59 3.29
CA ILE A 47 -9.50 10.73 1.84
C ILE A 47 -8.15 10.23 1.36
N VAL A 48 -8.15 9.28 0.43
CA VAL A 48 -6.96 8.80 -0.26
C VAL A 48 -7.01 9.33 -1.70
N SER A 49 -5.93 9.91 -2.20
CA SER A 49 -5.84 10.36 -3.59
C SER A 49 -4.59 9.86 -4.28
N GLY A 50 -4.60 9.88 -5.61
CA GLY A 50 -3.43 9.47 -6.40
C GLY A 50 -3.76 9.22 -7.86
N VAL A 51 -2.70 9.08 -8.66
CA VAL A 51 -2.75 8.90 -10.11
C VAL A 51 -2.05 7.62 -10.55
N GLY A 52 -2.43 7.12 -11.72
CA GLY A 52 -1.83 5.91 -12.31
C GLY A 52 -1.86 4.70 -11.35
N LYS A 53 -0.75 3.96 -11.29
CA LYS A 53 -0.59 2.78 -10.42
C LYS A 53 -0.84 3.10 -8.95
N SER A 54 -0.34 4.24 -8.46
CA SER A 54 -0.56 4.69 -7.08
C SER A 54 -2.04 4.97 -6.80
N GLY A 55 -2.80 5.44 -7.81
CA GLY A 55 -4.25 5.58 -7.72
C GLY A 55 -4.97 4.24 -7.54
N HIS A 56 -4.53 3.17 -8.20
CA HIS A 56 -5.08 1.83 -8.00
C HIS A 56 -4.83 1.30 -6.59
N ILE A 57 -3.61 1.46 -6.08
CA ILE A 57 -3.27 1.09 -4.69
C ILE A 57 -4.06 1.95 -3.69
N GLY A 58 -4.13 3.26 -3.89
CA GLY A 58 -4.89 4.18 -3.04
C GLY A 58 -6.39 3.84 -2.99
N ARG A 59 -6.98 3.45 -4.12
CA ARG A 59 -8.35 2.94 -4.19
C ARG A 59 -8.53 1.69 -3.33
N LYS A 60 -7.57 0.76 -3.38
CA LYS A 60 -7.63 -0.45 -2.55
C LYS A 60 -7.47 -0.12 -1.06
N ILE A 61 -6.57 0.80 -0.70
CA ILE A 61 -6.39 1.28 0.68
C ILE A 61 -7.70 1.87 1.20
N ALA A 62 -8.33 2.78 0.46
CA ALA A 62 -9.61 3.38 0.88
C ALA A 62 -10.70 2.31 1.09
N ALA A 63 -10.80 1.32 0.19
CA ALA A 63 -11.73 0.21 0.34
C ALA A 63 -11.43 -0.64 1.59
N THR A 64 -10.17 -0.94 1.86
CA THR A 64 -9.75 -1.69 3.06
C THR A 64 -10.09 -0.93 4.34
N LEU A 65 -9.75 0.37 4.41
CA LEU A 65 -10.08 1.22 5.56
C LEU A 65 -11.59 1.25 5.81
N ALA A 66 -12.40 1.48 4.76
CA ALA A 66 -13.86 1.49 4.88
C ALA A 66 -14.41 0.16 5.39
N SER A 67 -13.86 -0.97 4.92
CA SER A 67 -14.29 -2.32 5.35
C SER A 67 -13.86 -2.70 6.77
N THR A 68 -12.87 -1.99 7.33
CA THR A 68 -12.32 -2.24 8.68
C THR A 68 -12.78 -1.21 9.70
N GLY A 69 -13.84 -0.45 9.38
CA GLY A 69 -14.49 0.48 10.31
C GLY A 69 -13.92 1.90 10.29
N THR A 70 -12.99 2.22 9.38
CA THR A 70 -12.49 3.59 9.17
C THR A 70 -13.14 4.20 7.92
N PRO A 71 -14.14 5.10 8.04
CA PRO A 71 -14.80 5.68 6.87
C PRO A 71 -13.79 6.32 5.91
N SER A 72 -13.71 5.83 4.66
CA SER A 72 -12.71 6.28 3.70
C SER A 72 -13.21 6.28 2.26
N PHE A 73 -12.68 7.19 1.44
CA PHE A 73 -12.97 7.30 0.00
C PHE A 73 -11.71 7.62 -0.80
N PHE A 74 -11.69 7.17 -2.06
CA PHE A 74 -10.67 7.51 -3.03
C PHE A 74 -11.12 8.65 -3.95
N VAL A 75 -10.25 9.63 -4.17
CA VAL A 75 -10.44 10.73 -5.13
C VAL A 75 -9.32 10.70 -6.16
N HIS A 76 -9.68 10.68 -7.45
CA HIS A 76 -8.69 10.79 -8.52
C HIS A 76 -8.17 12.23 -8.60
N SER A 77 -6.89 12.41 -8.89
CA SER A 77 -6.23 13.73 -8.96
C SER A 77 -5.39 13.86 -10.21
#